data_AF-A0ABD6EHZ0-F1
#
_entry.id   AF-A0ABD6EHZ0-F1
#
_cell.length_a   1.000
_cell.length_b   1.000
_cell.length_c   1.000
_cell.angle_alpha   90.00
_cell.angle_beta   90.00
_cell.angle_gamma   90.00
#
_symmetry.space_group_name_H-M   'P 1'
#
loop_
_entity.id
_entity.type
_entity.pdbx_description
1 polymer ?
#
loop_
_entity_poly.entity_id
_entity_poly.type
_entity_poly.pdbx_seq_one_letter_code
_entity_poly.pdbx_strand_id
1 'polypeptide(L)'
;MPLMYQLFESQELNLQGTVIGPEDDDFHPELASERLQKALGGIQTDEKVLIDVTVAHTNFQRQKIMESYQAMFERDLLVDLADETGGYLYDILKALYTPSPVFTATLIHHSISDANVEFQGITALEIVSTHTTKQMRAVREAYQMKYKKTPEKDIARKVDGLFGKMLQSLFREPRDENDEVNNELLEKQVTTICSAPGTIEELGRSLSLFEEVFAGTSWNHISTLVSRLEDELNAGKSIENLLRRNQNMHGDIRQMLIVLVKISRNIQTYFAEKLHEAISADWPDYSVINNTIVLRCEIDLFDICNEYRREFRASLLKDLQMVCSGEYFRVISRLLPNCFIGRRRT
;
A
#
# COMPACT_ATOMS: atom_id res chain seq x y z
N MET A 1 -5.57 -8.15 -21.38
CA MET A 1 -5.85 -8.09 -19.93
C MET A 1 -7.10 -7.24 -19.70
N PRO A 2 -8.10 -7.65 -18.90
CA PRO A 2 -9.26 -6.82 -18.57
C PRO A 2 -8.85 -5.50 -17.90
N LEU A 3 -9.61 -4.43 -18.15
CA LEU A 3 -9.28 -3.07 -17.70
C LEU A 3 -8.95 -3.04 -16.21
N MET A 4 -9.75 -3.69 -15.36
CA MET A 4 -9.57 -3.73 -13.90
C MET A 4 -8.16 -4.11 -13.44
N TYR A 5 -7.46 -4.98 -14.17
CA TYR A 5 -6.10 -5.42 -13.84
C TYR A 5 -5.02 -4.50 -14.41
N GLN A 6 -5.24 -3.96 -15.63
CA GLN A 6 -4.34 -2.95 -16.23
C GLN A 6 -4.26 -1.66 -15.41
N LEU A 7 -5.28 -1.39 -14.58
CA LEU A 7 -5.25 -0.23 -13.69
C LEU A 7 -4.28 -0.39 -12.52
N PHE A 8 -3.91 -1.61 -12.13
CA PHE A 8 -3.02 -1.88 -11.00
C PHE A 8 -1.55 -2.06 -11.39
N GLU A 9 -1.24 -2.09 -12.69
CA GLU A 9 0.13 -1.99 -13.18
C GLU A 9 0.69 -0.58 -12.91
N SER A 10 2.00 -0.49 -12.63
CA SER A 10 2.69 0.81 -12.52
C SER A 10 2.52 1.60 -13.82
N GLN A 11 1.91 2.79 -13.73
CA GLN A 11 1.75 3.70 -14.88
C GLN A 11 2.88 4.73 -14.98
N GLU A 12 3.79 4.73 -14.01
CA GLU A 12 4.96 5.60 -13.98
C GLU A 12 6.16 4.83 -14.54
N LEU A 13 6.72 5.32 -15.65
CA LEU A 13 7.85 4.70 -16.36
C LEU A 13 9.13 4.53 -15.50
N ASN A 14 9.19 5.20 -14.34
CA ASN A 14 10.34 5.19 -13.44
C ASN A 14 10.14 4.32 -12.18
N LEU A 15 8.95 3.78 -11.93
CA LEU A 15 8.68 2.93 -10.77
C LEU A 15 8.69 1.45 -11.16
N GLN A 16 9.34 0.62 -10.34
CA GLN A 16 9.59 -0.77 -10.64
C GLN A 16 8.99 -1.72 -9.58
N GLY A 17 8.02 -2.53 -10.02
CA GLY A 17 7.58 -3.72 -9.30
C GLY A 17 8.66 -4.82 -9.30
N THR A 18 8.55 -5.76 -8.37
CA THR A 18 9.42 -6.94 -8.28
C THR A 18 8.79 -8.18 -8.93
N VAL A 19 7.47 -8.20 -9.08
CA VAL A 19 6.72 -9.24 -9.78
C VAL A 19 6.27 -8.69 -11.14
N ILE A 20 6.83 -9.26 -12.21
CA ILE A 20 6.58 -8.82 -13.60
C ILE A 20 5.90 -9.89 -14.47
N GLY A 21 5.61 -11.07 -13.89
CA GLY A 21 5.15 -12.24 -14.63
C GLY A 21 6.28 -12.94 -15.41
N PRO A 22 6.04 -14.11 -16.03
CA PRO A 22 6.96 -14.69 -17.01
C PRO A 22 7.20 -13.70 -18.16
N GLU A 23 8.45 -13.63 -18.62
CA GLU A 23 8.89 -12.82 -19.78
C GLU A 23 8.34 -13.32 -21.13
N ASP A 24 7.70 -14.50 -21.15
CA ASP A 24 7.33 -15.23 -22.37
C ASP A 24 5.92 -14.88 -22.86
N ASP A 25 5.73 -14.88 -24.19
CA ASP A 25 4.46 -14.55 -24.86
C ASP A 25 3.37 -15.62 -24.64
N ASP A 26 3.76 -16.80 -24.15
CA ASP A 26 2.90 -17.97 -23.95
C ASP A 26 2.62 -18.26 -22.46
N PHE A 27 1.93 -17.35 -21.78
CA PHE A 27 1.36 -17.61 -20.45
C PHE A 27 0.28 -18.72 -20.54
N HIS A 28 0.60 -19.90 -20.00
CA HIS A 28 -0.29 -21.08 -19.96
C HIS A 28 -0.85 -21.34 -18.54
N PRO A 29 -2.03 -20.81 -18.21
CA PRO A 29 -2.64 -21.01 -16.90
C PRO A 29 -2.94 -22.49 -16.61
N GLU A 30 -3.16 -23.32 -17.64
CA GLU A 30 -3.42 -24.76 -17.50
C GLU A 30 -2.19 -25.48 -16.94
N LEU A 31 -1.00 -25.20 -17.49
CA LEU A 31 0.25 -25.81 -17.02
C LEU A 31 0.58 -25.40 -15.58
N ALA A 32 0.35 -24.12 -15.24
CA ALA A 32 0.50 -23.65 -13.88
C ALA A 32 -0.51 -24.34 -12.93
N SER A 33 -1.75 -24.53 -13.38
CA SER A 33 -2.80 -25.22 -12.61
C SER A 33 -2.46 -26.69 -12.37
N GLU A 34 -1.95 -27.41 -13.37
CA GLU A 34 -1.47 -28.79 -13.20
C GLU A 34 -0.32 -28.90 -12.20
N ARG A 35 0.62 -27.94 -12.23
CA ARG A 35 1.74 -27.91 -11.28
C ARG A 35 1.25 -27.67 -9.86
N LEU A 36 0.30 -26.77 -9.68
CA LEU A 36 -0.33 -26.52 -8.37
C LEU A 36 -1.12 -27.74 -7.89
N GLN A 37 -1.88 -28.39 -8.76
CA GLN A 37 -2.65 -29.59 -8.38
C GLN A 37 -1.73 -30.72 -7.93
N LYS A 38 -0.62 -30.94 -8.64
CA LYS A 38 0.38 -31.94 -8.25
C LYS A 38 1.06 -31.58 -6.93
N ALA A 39 1.32 -30.30 -6.70
CA ALA A 39 1.93 -29.81 -5.47
C ALA A 39 0.98 -29.93 -4.26
N LEU A 40 -0.33 -29.79 -4.45
CA LEU A 40 -1.34 -29.84 -3.39
C LEU A 40 -1.98 -31.23 -3.21
N GLY A 41 -1.85 -32.14 -4.18
CA GLY A 41 -2.53 -33.44 -4.17
C GLY A 41 -1.72 -34.63 -3.61
N GLY A 42 -0.51 -34.39 -3.09
CA GLY A 42 0.37 -35.42 -2.52
C GLY A 42 0.04 -35.78 -1.07
N ILE A 43 0.70 -36.80 -0.52
CA ILE A 43 0.65 -37.10 0.93
C ILE A 43 1.26 -35.95 1.75
N GLN A 44 2.19 -35.21 1.13
CA GLN A 44 2.78 -33.98 1.63
C GLN A 44 2.67 -32.93 0.52
N THR A 45 2.41 -31.69 0.91
CA THR A 45 2.40 -30.53 0.03
C THR A 45 3.82 -30.26 -0.50
N ASP A 46 3.96 -29.93 -1.79
CA ASP A 46 5.23 -29.40 -2.35
C ASP A 46 5.20 -27.87 -2.30
N GLU A 47 5.54 -27.29 -1.14
CA GLU A 47 5.48 -25.84 -0.94
C GLU A 47 6.45 -25.11 -1.86
N LYS A 48 7.56 -25.75 -2.26
CA LYS A 48 8.51 -25.16 -3.21
C LYS A 48 7.83 -24.88 -4.55
N VAL A 49 7.15 -25.87 -5.13
CA VAL A 49 6.47 -25.70 -6.42
C VAL A 49 5.33 -24.70 -6.29
N LEU A 50 4.56 -24.77 -5.20
CA LEU A 50 3.50 -23.81 -4.90
C LEU A 50 4.02 -22.36 -4.89
N ILE A 51 5.09 -22.10 -4.14
CA ILE A 51 5.69 -20.78 -4.02
C ILE A 51 6.26 -20.32 -5.36
N ASP A 52 7.01 -21.18 -6.05
CA ASP A 52 7.63 -20.84 -7.33
C ASP A 52 6.59 -20.51 -8.41
N VAL A 53 5.46 -21.20 -8.44
CA VAL A 53 4.35 -20.84 -9.33
C VAL A 53 3.73 -19.52 -8.88
N THR A 54 3.43 -19.34 -7.59
CA THR A 54 2.73 -18.14 -7.09
C THR A 54 3.51 -16.85 -7.38
N VAL A 55 4.80 -16.81 -7.03
CA VAL A 55 5.63 -15.59 -7.12
C VAL A 55 6.12 -15.29 -8.54
N ALA A 56 6.06 -16.26 -9.46
CA ALA A 56 6.42 -16.06 -10.86
C ALA A 56 5.32 -15.37 -11.68
N HIS A 57 4.11 -15.25 -11.15
CA HIS A 57 2.95 -14.73 -11.88
C HIS A 57 2.43 -13.45 -11.25
N THR A 58 2.02 -12.50 -12.10
CA THR A 58 1.30 -11.28 -11.68
C THR A 58 -0.05 -11.62 -11.06
N ASN A 59 -0.68 -10.68 -10.38
CA ASN A 59 -2.01 -10.88 -9.82
C ASN A 59 -3.02 -11.27 -10.91
N PHE A 60 -2.94 -10.62 -12.08
CA PHE A 60 -3.78 -10.96 -13.23
C PHE A 60 -3.60 -12.42 -13.68
N GLN A 61 -2.35 -12.87 -13.82
CA GLN A 61 -2.04 -14.24 -14.20
C GLN A 61 -2.50 -15.23 -13.11
N ARG A 62 -2.33 -14.89 -11.83
CA ARG A 62 -2.88 -15.68 -10.72
C ARG A 62 -4.39 -15.85 -10.81
N GLN A 63 -5.14 -14.82 -11.25
CA GLN A 63 -6.58 -14.97 -11.48
C GLN A 63 -6.89 -15.94 -12.61
N LYS A 64 -6.11 -15.91 -13.70
CA LYS A 64 -6.26 -16.88 -14.80
C LYS A 64 -5.89 -18.30 -14.40
N ILE A 65 -4.90 -18.46 -13.54
CA ILE A 65 -4.57 -19.75 -12.93
C ILE A 65 -5.73 -20.24 -12.08
N MET A 66 -6.33 -19.40 -11.23
CA MET A 66 -7.50 -19.80 -10.43
C MET A 66 -8.70 -20.23 -11.28
N GLU A 67 -9.01 -19.47 -12.35
CA GLU A 67 -10.07 -19.82 -13.30
C GLU A 67 -9.80 -21.19 -13.97
N SER A 68 -8.56 -21.41 -14.44
CA SER A 68 -8.14 -22.65 -15.09
C SER A 68 -8.14 -23.84 -14.12
N TYR A 69 -7.65 -23.67 -12.90
CA TYR A 69 -7.64 -24.68 -11.84
C TYR A 69 -9.06 -25.17 -11.52
N GLN A 70 -10.01 -24.23 -11.35
CA GLN A 70 -11.41 -24.57 -11.10
C GLN A 70 -12.04 -25.31 -12.28
N ALA A 71 -11.72 -24.92 -13.52
CA ALA A 71 -12.26 -25.56 -14.72
C ALA A 71 -11.69 -26.97 -14.96
N MET A 72 -10.41 -27.18 -14.67
CA MET A 72 -9.71 -28.45 -14.91
C MET A 72 -9.98 -29.50 -13.83
N PHE A 73 -10.10 -29.07 -12.57
CA PHE A 73 -10.16 -29.97 -11.42
C PHE A 73 -11.47 -29.89 -10.63
N GLU A 74 -12.37 -28.96 -10.95
CA GLU A 74 -13.62 -28.70 -10.22
C GLU A 74 -13.39 -28.37 -8.72
N ARG A 75 -12.22 -27.79 -8.39
CA ARG A 75 -11.81 -27.43 -7.03
C ARG A 75 -11.46 -25.95 -6.91
N ASP A 76 -11.68 -25.39 -5.72
CA ASP A 76 -11.31 -24.02 -5.39
C ASP A 76 -9.87 -23.98 -4.88
N LEU A 77 -8.97 -23.30 -5.61
CA LEU A 77 -7.56 -23.21 -5.24
C LEU A 77 -7.35 -22.57 -3.86
N LEU A 78 -8.14 -21.57 -3.46
CA LEU A 78 -7.99 -20.94 -2.14
C LEU A 78 -8.44 -21.84 -1.00
N VAL A 79 -9.39 -22.76 -1.25
CA VAL A 79 -9.78 -23.80 -0.31
C VAL A 79 -8.66 -24.83 -0.18
N ASP A 80 -8.12 -25.31 -1.30
CA ASP A 80 -7.02 -26.28 -1.30
C ASP A 80 -5.76 -25.71 -0.61
N LEU A 81 -5.46 -24.42 -0.82
CA LEU A 81 -4.38 -23.74 -0.10
C LEU A 81 -4.66 -23.65 1.41
N ALA A 82 -5.91 -23.49 1.83
CA ALA A 82 -6.27 -23.41 3.25
C ALA A 82 -6.16 -24.76 3.95
N ASP A 83 -6.43 -25.85 3.23
CA ASP A 83 -6.34 -27.21 3.75
C ASP A 83 -4.87 -27.69 3.85
N GLU A 84 -4.03 -27.29 2.88
CA GLU A 84 -2.64 -27.75 2.76
C GLU A 84 -1.61 -26.80 3.42
N THR A 85 -1.97 -25.54 3.66
CA THR A 85 -1.07 -24.55 4.29
C THR A 85 -1.70 -23.89 5.50
N GLY A 86 -0.91 -23.19 6.31
CA GLY A 86 -1.42 -22.53 7.51
C GLY A 86 -0.60 -21.31 7.94
N GLY A 87 -1.13 -20.60 8.94
CA GLY A 87 -0.51 -19.41 9.51
C GLY A 87 -0.15 -18.36 8.46
N TYR A 88 0.99 -17.69 8.65
CA TYR A 88 1.42 -16.60 7.78
C TYR A 88 1.70 -17.01 6.34
N LEU A 89 2.00 -18.30 6.07
CA LEU A 89 2.14 -18.80 4.71
C LEU A 89 0.81 -18.76 3.96
N TYR A 90 -0.27 -19.27 4.57
CA TYR A 90 -1.59 -19.20 3.97
C TYR A 90 -2.04 -17.75 3.78
N ASP A 91 -1.82 -16.89 4.78
CA ASP A 91 -2.24 -15.50 4.73
C ASP A 91 -1.63 -14.74 3.54
N ILE A 92 -0.32 -14.89 3.30
CA ILE A 92 0.34 -14.24 2.16
C ILE A 92 -0.07 -14.86 0.83
N LEU A 93 -0.21 -16.18 0.74
CA LEU A 93 -0.66 -16.84 -0.50
C LEU A 93 -2.09 -16.40 -0.86
N LYS A 94 -3.00 -16.39 0.11
CA LYS A 94 -4.37 -15.90 -0.06
C LYS A 94 -4.38 -14.45 -0.50
N ALA A 95 -3.55 -13.59 0.10
CA ALA A 95 -3.44 -12.19 -0.31
C ALA A 95 -2.97 -12.06 -1.76
N LEU A 96 -1.94 -12.83 -2.17
CA LEU A 96 -1.44 -12.86 -3.55
C LEU A 96 -2.51 -13.36 -4.54
N TYR A 97 -3.28 -14.39 -4.20
CA TYR A 97 -4.32 -14.91 -5.09
C TYR A 97 -5.61 -14.09 -5.09
N THR A 98 -5.81 -13.16 -4.15
CA THR A 98 -6.98 -12.26 -4.15
C THR A 98 -6.82 -11.18 -5.23
N PRO A 99 -7.84 -10.87 -6.05
CA PRO A 99 -7.76 -9.76 -7.01
C PRO A 99 -7.33 -8.45 -6.34
N SER A 100 -6.36 -7.72 -6.90
CA SER A 100 -5.80 -6.51 -6.26
C SER A 100 -6.86 -5.49 -5.81
N PRO A 101 -7.88 -5.12 -6.62
CA PRO A 101 -8.93 -4.20 -6.15
C PRO A 101 -9.74 -4.75 -4.96
N VAL A 102 -9.97 -6.07 -4.92
CA VAL A 102 -10.71 -6.74 -3.84
C VAL A 102 -9.87 -6.81 -2.57
N PHE A 103 -8.57 -7.08 -2.70
CA PHE A 103 -7.62 -7.07 -1.60
C PHE A 103 -7.54 -5.67 -0.99
N THR A 104 -7.27 -4.64 -1.79
CA THR A 104 -7.22 -3.24 -1.37
C THR A 104 -8.54 -2.78 -0.72
N ALA A 105 -9.70 -3.13 -1.30
CA ALA A 105 -11.00 -2.83 -0.69
C ALA A 105 -11.20 -3.51 0.67
N THR A 106 -10.64 -4.71 0.85
CA THR A 106 -10.66 -5.43 2.12
C THR A 106 -9.80 -4.75 3.18
N LEU A 107 -8.63 -4.25 2.80
CA LEU A 107 -7.78 -3.46 3.69
C LEU A 107 -8.45 -2.16 4.13
N ILE A 108 -9.10 -1.43 3.22
CA ILE A 108 -9.90 -0.25 3.59
C ILE A 108 -10.96 -0.64 4.61
N HIS A 109 -11.76 -1.68 4.32
CA HIS A 109 -12.87 -2.08 5.19
C HIS A 109 -12.36 -2.50 6.58
N HIS A 110 -11.30 -3.30 6.67
CA HIS A 110 -10.71 -3.70 7.94
C HIS A 110 -10.20 -2.48 8.73
N SER A 111 -9.47 -1.58 8.06
CA SER A 111 -8.89 -0.38 8.67
C SER A 111 -9.92 0.53 9.33
N ILE A 112 -11.13 0.60 8.78
CA ILE A 112 -12.20 1.44 9.33
C ILE A 112 -13.17 0.68 10.23
N SER A 113 -13.07 -0.66 10.32
CA SER A 113 -14.02 -1.48 11.08
C SER A 113 -13.48 -1.95 12.43
N ASP A 114 -12.16 -1.95 12.60
CA ASP A 114 -11.56 -2.28 13.89
C ASP A 114 -11.42 -1.00 14.74
N ALA A 115 -12.22 -0.89 15.80
CA ALA A 115 -12.16 0.27 16.71
C ALA A 115 -11.09 0.10 17.80
N ASN A 116 -10.44 -1.07 17.88
CA ASN A 116 -9.45 -1.36 18.92
C ASN A 116 -8.00 -1.13 18.44
N VAL A 117 -7.79 -0.87 17.15
CA VAL A 117 -6.46 -0.56 16.63
C VAL A 117 -6.10 0.90 16.92
N GLU A 118 -4.83 1.12 17.23
CA GLU A 118 -4.28 2.47 17.31
C GLU A 118 -4.35 3.12 15.92
N PHE A 119 -4.92 4.32 15.84
CA PHE A 119 -5.13 5.05 14.60
C PHE A 119 -6.02 4.33 13.57
N GLN A 120 -7.25 3.99 13.97
CA GLN A 120 -8.30 3.49 13.07
C GLN A 120 -8.38 4.33 11.78
N GLY A 121 -8.41 3.69 10.62
CA GLY A 121 -8.52 4.34 9.32
C GLY A 121 -7.21 4.79 8.66
N ILE A 122 -6.04 4.65 9.31
CA ILE A 122 -4.76 5.05 8.70
C ILE A 122 -4.40 4.22 7.46
N THR A 123 -4.72 2.94 7.40
CA THR A 123 -4.50 2.16 6.16
C THR A 123 -5.44 2.63 5.04
N ALA A 124 -6.66 3.06 5.36
CA ALA A 124 -7.54 3.67 4.38
C ALA A 124 -6.97 5.02 3.87
N LEU A 125 -6.38 5.83 4.76
CA LEU A 125 -5.65 7.06 4.42
C LEU A 125 -4.48 6.78 3.46
N GLU A 126 -3.65 5.80 3.79
CA GLU A 126 -2.53 5.37 2.95
C GLU A 126 -3.01 4.95 1.56
N ILE A 127 -4.03 4.10 1.49
CA ILE A 127 -4.55 3.58 0.23
C ILE A 127 -5.06 4.71 -0.66
N VAL A 128 -5.93 5.60 -0.16
CA VAL A 128 -6.44 6.73 -0.96
C VAL A 128 -5.35 7.71 -1.36
N SER A 129 -4.25 7.78 -0.59
CA SER A 129 -3.15 8.70 -0.84
C SER A 129 -2.10 8.16 -1.81
N THR A 130 -1.98 6.83 -1.94
CA THR A 130 -0.91 6.18 -2.72
C THR A 130 -1.40 5.47 -3.98
N HIS A 131 -2.72 5.37 -4.18
CA HIS A 131 -3.31 4.78 -5.37
C HIS A 131 -3.73 5.87 -6.36
N THR A 132 -3.56 5.60 -7.65
CA THR A 132 -4.02 6.49 -8.73
C THR A 132 -5.53 6.57 -8.77
N THR A 133 -6.06 7.61 -9.43
CA THR A 133 -7.48 7.82 -9.70
C THR A 133 -8.11 6.60 -10.38
N LYS A 134 -7.36 5.98 -11.30
CA LYS A 134 -7.78 4.76 -12.00
C LYS A 134 -7.86 3.57 -11.05
N GLN A 135 -6.83 3.33 -10.24
CA GLN A 135 -6.83 2.27 -9.23
C GLN A 135 -7.98 2.46 -8.24
N MET A 136 -8.15 3.68 -7.72
CA MET A 136 -9.22 4.00 -6.78
C MET A 136 -10.62 3.83 -7.35
N ARG A 137 -10.82 3.97 -8.66
CA ARG A 137 -12.11 3.62 -9.31
C ARG A 137 -12.40 2.13 -9.17
N ALA A 138 -11.44 1.29 -9.53
CA ALA A 138 -11.60 -0.17 -9.45
C ALA A 138 -11.75 -0.65 -7.99
N VAL A 139 -11.04 -0.02 -7.04
CA VAL A 139 -11.20 -0.29 -5.60
C VAL A 139 -12.62 0.05 -5.13
N ARG A 140 -13.17 1.21 -5.53
CA ARG A 140 -14.55 1.59 -5.19
C ARG A 140 -15.58 0.60 -5.74
N GLU A 141 -15.40 0.16 -6.99
CA GLU A 141 -16.25 -0.86 -7.61
C GLU A 141 -16.19 -2.18 -6.83
N ALA A 142 -14.99 -2.67 -6.52
CA ALA A 142 -14.79 -3.89 -5.74
C ALA A 142 -15.38 -3.78 -4.33
N TYR A 143 -15.19 -2.63 -3.67
CA TYR A 143 -15.76 -2.35 -2.36
C TYR A 143 -17.30 -2.37 -2.40
N GLN A 144 -17.91 -1.72 -3.39
CA GLN A 144 -19.36 -1.69 -3.57
C GLN A 144 -19.92 -3.07 -3.91
N MET A 145 -19.22 -3.86 -4.72
CA MET A 145 -19.61 -5.24 -5.04
C MET A 145 -19.59 -6.13 -3.80
N LYS A 146 -18.54 -6.03 -2.98
CA LYS A 146 -18.32 -6.88 -1.80
C LYS A 146 -19.15 -6.47 -0.58
N TYR A 147 -19.16 -5.18 -0.24
CA TYR A 147 -19.78 -4.66 0.99
C TYR A 147 -21.12 -3.94 0.77
N LYS A 148 -21.58 -3.84 -0.48
CA LYS A 148 -22.86 -3.21 -0.86
C LYS A 148 -23.00 -1.73 -0.43
N LYS A 149 -21.87 -1.05 -0.21
CA LYS A 149 -21.76 0.37 0.14
C LYS A 149 -20.52 0.97 -0.50
N THR A 150 -20.40 2.30 -0.52
CA THR A 150 -19.18 2.98 -0.94
C THR A 150 -18.24 3.20 0.26
N PRO A 151 -16.91 3.27 0.05
CA PRO A 151 -15.96 3.57 1.13
C PRO A 151 -16.32 4.84 1.90
N GLU A 152 -16.72 5.92 1.20
CA GLU A 152 -17.04 7.23 1.78
C GLU A 152 -18.21 7.15 2.77
N LYS A 153 -19.23 6.35 2.44
CA LYS A 153 -20.40 6.15 3.31
C LYS A 153 -20.06 5.30 4.53
N ASP A 154 -19.16 4.35 4.38
CA ASP A 154 -18.76 3.46 5.46
C ASP A 154 -17.81 4.18 6.44
N ILE A 155 -16.85 4.97 5.93
CA ILE A 155 -15.99 5.85 6.71
C ILE A 155 -16.84 6.80 7.57
N ALA A 156 -17.80 7.50 6.96
CA ALA A 156 -18.66 8.45 7.69
C ALA A 156 -19.48 7.82 8.81
N ARG A 157 -19.70 6.51 8.76
CA ARG A 157 -20.47 5.78 9.77
C ARG A 157 -19.59 5.14 10.84
N LYS A 158 -18.38 4.71 10.49
CA LYS A 158 -17.53 3.88 11.35
C LYS A 158 -16.36 4.62 11.98
N VAL A 159 -15.95 5.75 11.40
CA VAL A 159 -14.81 6.53 11.86
C VAL A 159 -15.32 7.86 12.41
N ASP A 160 -15.15 8.05 13.71
CA ASP A 160 -15.73 9.19 14.42
C ASP A 160 -14.90 10.48 14.30
N GLY A 161 -15.53 11.59 14.68
CA GLY A 161 -14.86 12.86 14.90
C GLY A 161 -14.37 13.57 13.64
N LEU A 162 -13.44 14.50 13.84
CA LEU A 162 -12.89 15.33 12.76
C LEU A 162 -11.98 14.51 11.83
N PHE A 163 -11.25 13.54 12.37
CA PHE A 163 -10.44 12.60 11.58
C PHE A 163 -11.28 11.84 10.55
N GLY A 164 -12.42 11.27 10.94
CA GLY A 164 -13.31 10.57 10.00
C GLY A 164 -13.83 11.46 8.87
N LYS A 165 -14.12 12.73 9.17
CA LYS A 165 -14.54 13.71 8.16
C LYS A 165 -13.41 14.09 7.19
N MET A 166 -12.20 14.30 7.71
CA MET A 166 -10.99 14.56 6.90
C MET A 166 -10.64 13.36 6.02
N LEU A 167 -10.66 12.14 6.58
CA LEU A 167 -10.45 10.92 5.80
C LEU A 167 -11.50 10.78 4.71
N GLN A 168 -12.77 11.03 5.03
CA GLN A 168 -13.85 10.97 4.04
C GLN A 168 -13.64 11.95 2.89
N SER A 169 -13.16 13.17 3.15
CA SER A 169 -12.98 14.19 2.10
C SER A 169 -11.93 13.77 1.07
N LEU A 170 -10.86 13.09 1.50
CA LEU A 170 -9.85 12.53 0.61
C LEU A 170 -10.40 11.48 -0.37
N PHE A 171 -11.47 10.76 0.01
CA PHE A 171 -12.11 9.79 -0.87
C PHE A 171 -13.14 10.42 -1.83
N ARG A 172 -13.60 11.66 -1.61
CA ARG A 172 -14.63 12.28 -2.45
C ARG A 172 -14.06 12.80 -3.77
N GLU A 173 -12.92 13.48 -3.71
CA GLU A 173 -12.30 14.12 -4.86
C GLU A 173 -11.16 13.24 -5.40
N PRO A 174 -11.11 12.96 -6.72
CA PRO A 174 -9.92 12.36 -7.31
C PRO A 174 -8.73 13.33 -7.15
N ARG A 175 -7.55 12.80 -6.88
CA ARG A 175 -6.34 13.61 -6.76
C ARG A 175 -5.90 14.10 -8.12
N ASP A 176 -5.44 15.35 -8.19
CA ASP A 176 -4.74 15.88 -9.34
C ASP A 176 -3.41 15.13 -9.53
N GLU A 177 -3.29 14.43 -10.65
CA GLU A 177 -2.11 13.66 -11.04
C GLU A 177 -1.16 14.51 -11.90
N ASN A 178 -1.47 15.79 -12.13
CA ASN A 178 -0.55 16.70 -12.80
C ASN A 178 0.50 17.23 -11.81
N ASP A 179 1.75 17.29 -12.24
CA ASP A 179 2.87 17.80 -11.44
C ASP A 179 2.96 19.34 -11.43
N GLU A 180 1.93 20.05 -11.89
CA GLU A 180 1.93 21.51 -11.91
C GLU A 180 1.68 22.10 -10.52
N VAL A 181 2.49 23.09 -10.14
CA VAL A 181 2.34 23.84 -8.89
C VAL A 181 1.66 25.18 -9.19
N ASN A 182 0.52 25.41 -8.56
CA ASN A 182 -0.16 26.70 -8.65
C ASN A 182 0.45 27.67 -7.62
N ASN A 183 1.37 28.53 -8.07
CA ASN A 183 2.07 29.46 -7.19
C ASN A 183 1.15 30.47 -6.48
N GLU A 184 0.05 30.91 -7.10
CA GLU A 184 -0.90 31.83 -6.46
C GLU A 184 -1.64 31.15 -5.31
N LEU A 185 -2.11 29.92 -5.54
CA LEU A 185 -2.74 29.09 -4.51
C LEU A 185 -1.75 28.74 -3.40
N LEU A 186 -0.52 28.39 -3.76
CA LEU A 186 0.57 28.07 -2.83
C LEU A 186 0.81 29.22 -1.84
N GLU A 187 1.02 30.45 -2.34
CA GLU A 187 1.29 31.60 -1.48
C GLU A 187 0.07 31.97 -0.62
N LYS A 188 -1.15 31.80 -1.16
CA LYS A 188 -2.39 31.94 -0.36
C LYS A 188 -2.44 30.93 0.78
N GLN A 189 -2.16 29.66 0.52
CA GLN A 189 -2.16 28.58 1.52
C GLN A 189 -1.08 28.79 2.58
N VAL A 190 0.16 29.12 2.17
CA VAL A 190 1.26 29.46 3.09
C VAL A 190 0.85 30.60 4.02
N THR A 191 0.36 31.70 3.45
CA THR A 191 -0.07 32.87 4.24
C THR A 191 -1.18 32.52 5.22
N THR A 192 -2.16 31.73 4.77
CA THR A 192 -3.30 31.30 5.59
C THR A 192 -2.85 30.45 6.77
N ILE A 193 -1.96 29.47 6.54
CA ILE A 193 -1.45 28.57 7.58
C ILE A 193 -0.53 29.33 8.55
N CYS A 194 0.41 30.14 8.05
CA CYS A 194 1.36 30.87 8.90
C CYS A 194 0.69 31.95 9.75
N SER A 195 -0.41 32.54 9.26
CA SER A 195 -1.17 33.56 10.00
C SER A 195 -2.22 32.96 10.96
N ALA A 196 -2.48 31.66 10.88
CA ALA A 196 -3.49 31.00 11.70
C ALA A 196 -3.05 30.83 13.16
N PRO A 197 -3.97 30.89 14.14
CA PRO A 197 -3.68 30.57 15.53
C PRO A 197 -3.17 29.12 15.67
N GLY A 198 -1.92 28.96 16.15
CA GLY A 198 -1.29 27.64 16.26
C GLY A 198 -0.68 27.11 14.96
N THR A 199 -0.63 27.93 13.90
CA THR A 199 0.02 27.67 12.62
C THR A 199 -0.39 26.35 11.97
N ILE A 200 0.49 25.34 12.00
CA ILE A 200 0.26 23.99 11.45
C ILE A 200 -0.89 23.28 12.20
N GLU A 201 -1.13 23.63 13.46
CA GLU A 201 -2.24 23.05 14.23
C GLU A 201 -3.60 23.32 13.60
N GLU A 202 -3.73 24.43 12.85
CA GLU A 202 -4.99 24.78 12.20
C GLU A 202 -5.39 23.75 11.13
N LEU A 203 -4.42 23.12 10.46
CA LEU A 203 -4.68 22.00 9.54
C LEU A 203 -5.37 20.83 10.24
N GLY A 204 -5.11 20.65 11.54
CA GLY A 204 -5.73 19.62 12.36
C GLY A 204 -7.04 20.03 13.05
N ARG A 205 -7.43 21.31 12.96
CA ARG A 205 -8.65 21.85 13.59
C ARG A 205 -9.73 22.21 12.58
N SER A 206 -9.31 22.69 11.40
CA SER A 206 -10.20 23.20 10.37
C SER A 206 -10.35 22.19 9.23
N LEU A 207 -11.54 21.59 9.11
CA LEU A 207 -11.87 20.70 8.00
C LEU A 207 -11.74 21.43 6.65
N SER A 208 -12.17 22.69 6.57
CA SER A 208 -12.13 23.44 5.32
C SER A 208 -10.71 23.75 4.87
N LEU A 209 -9.82 24.10 5.81
CA LEU A 209 -8.40 24.32 5.48
C LEU A 209 -7.72 23.00 5.08
N PHE A 210 -8.04 21.91 5.78
CA PHE A 210 -7.56 20.59 5.40
C PHE A 210 -8.01 20.19 3.98
N GLU A 211 -9.29 20.36 3.66
CA GLU A 211 -9.83 20.09 2.34
C GLU A 211 -9.15 20.95 1.26
N GLU A 212 -8.97 22.25 1.52
CA GLU A 212 -8.28 23.17 0.60
C GLU A 212 -6.82 22.76 0.31
N VAL A 213 -6.14 22.14 1.27
CA VAL A 213 -4.72 21.77 1.15
C VAL A 213 -4.49 20.36 0.61
N PHE A 214 -5.30 19.39 1.03
CA PHE A 214 -5.02 17.97 0.80
C PHE A 214 -6.01 17.27 -0.12
N ALA A 215 -7.27 17.70 -0.18
CA ALA A 215 -8.28 17.02 -0.98
C ALA A 215 -8.17 17.44 -2.45
N GLY A 216 -7.91 16.47 -3.33
CA GLY A 216 -7.77 16.72 -4.77
C GLY A 216 -6.44 17.35 -5.22
N THR A 217 -5.59 17.82 -4.31
CA THR A 217 -4.34 18.53 -4.65
C THR A 217 -3.19 17.58 -5.04
N SER A 218 -2.35 17.93 -6.02
CA SER A 218 -1.22 17.08 -6.41
C SER A 218 -0.16 16.96 -5.31
N TRP A 219 0.55 15.83 -5.28
CA TRP A 219 1.61 15.61 -4.28
C TRP A 219 2.78 16.58 -4.46
N ASN A 220 3.10 16.96 -5.69
CA ASN A 220 4.14 17.95 -5.96
C ASN A 220 3.78 19.33 -5.36
N HIS A 221 2.53 19.76 -5.50
CA HIS A 221 2.05 21.00 -4.87
C HIS A 221 2.11 20.92 -3.35
N ILE A 222 1.65 19.82 -2.75
CA ILE A 222 1.72 19.61 -1.28
C ILE A 222 3.18 19.60 -0.80
N SER A 223 4.09 18.93 -1.51
CA SER A 223 5.52 18.89 -1.17
C SER A 223 6.14 20.28 -1.22
N THR A 224 5.78 21.07 -2.22
CA THR A 224 6.24 22.46 -2.36
C THR A 224 5.69 23.34 -1.24
N LEU A 225 4.42 23.17 -0.87
CA LEU A 225 3.80 23.82 0.29
C LEU A 225 4.53 23.47 1.58
N VAL A 226 4.82 22.19 1.81
CA VAL A 226 5.58 21.75 3.00
C VAL A 226 6.96 22.41 3.03
N SER A 227 7.69 22.46 1.92
CA SER A 227 8.99 23.16 1.85
C SER A 227 8.87 24.66 2.17
N ARG A 228 7.89 25.35 1.59
CA ARG A 228 7.66 26.78 1.86
C ARG A 228 7.31 27.01 3.33
N LEU A 229 6.49 26.14 3.93
CA LEU A 229 6.19 26.21 5.37
C LEU A 229 7.44 25.98 6.24
N GLU A 230 8.34 25.08 5.84
CA GLU A 230 9.62 24.87 6.55
C GLU A 230 10.51 26.12 6.54
N ASP A 231 10.55 26.81 5.40
CA ASP A 231 11.30 28.06 5.22
C ASP A 231 10.69 29.20 6.07
N GLU A 232 9.38 29.44 5.95
CA GLU A 232 8.70 30.54 6.65
C GLU A 232 8.71 30.38 8.18
N LEU A 233 8.61 29.13 8.67
CA LEU A 233 8.59 28.87 10.11
C LEU A 233 9.98 28.88 10.75
N ASN A 234 11.05 29.13 9.96
CA ASN A 234 12.44 29.29 10.44
C ASN A 234 12.90 28.15 11.37
N ALA A 235 12.37 26.93 11.15
CA ALA A 235 12.31 25.96 12.22
C ALA A 235 13.62 25.18 12.42
N GLY A 236 14.53 25.14 11.44
CA GLY A 236 15.67 24.20 11.43
C GLY A 236 15.26 22.74 11.70
N LYS A 237 13.95 22.45 11.57
CA LYS A 237 13.25 21.24 11.99
C LYS A 237 12.17 21.00 10.94
N SER A 238 12.11 19.79 10.42
CA SER A 238 11.09 19.39 9.45
C SER A 238 9.68 19.52 10.01
N ILE A 239 8.69 19.78 9.14
CA ILE A 239 7.26 19.81 9.50
C ILE A 239 6.84 18.52 10.19
N GLU A 240 7.37 17.38 9.76
CA GLU A 240 7.13 16.10 10.42
C GLU A 240 7.54 16.11 11.90
N ASN A 241 8.69 16.69 12.22
CA ASN A 241 9.17 16.76 13.60
C ASN A 241 8.36 17.75 14.44
N LEU A 242 7.86 18.82 13.83
CA LEU A 242 6.93 19.75 14.47
C LEU A 242 5.60 19.04 14.80
N LEU A 243 5.04 18.31 13.84
CA LEU A 243 3.83 17.51 14.03
C LEU A 243 4.03 16.45 15.12
N ARG A 244 5.09 15.64 15.06
CA ARG A 244 5.39 14.58 16.06
C ARG A 244 5.46 15.13 17.50
N ARG A 245 6.00 16.33 17.69
CA ARG A 245 6.14 16.96 19.02
C ARG A 245 4.87 17.68 19.48
N ASN A 246 3.89 17.85 18.60
CA ASN A 246 2.69 18.58 18.91
C ASN A 246 1.69 17.73 19.71
N GLN A 247 1.79 17.80 21.04
CA GLN A 247 0.89 17.08 21.94
C GLN A 247 -0.49 17.72 22.10
N ASN A 248 -0.69 18.95 21.60
CA ASN A 248 -1.99 19.63 21.63
C ASN A 248 -2.93 19.14 20.51
N MET A 249 -2.39 18.44 19.52
CA MET A 249 -3.15 17.86 18.42
C MET A 249 -3.64 16.45 18.76
N HIS A 250 -4.87 16.11 18.35
CA HIS A 250 -5.41 14.76 18.49
C HIS A 250 -4.50 13.74 17.79
N GLY A 251 -4.27 12.58 18.41
CA GLY A 251 -3.34 11.54 17.93
C GLY A 251 -3.59 11.14 16.48
N ASP A 252 -4.82 10.77 16.13
CA ASP A 252 -5.18 10.33 14.76
C ASP A 252 -4.96 11.42 13.71
N ILE A 253 -5.28 12.68 14.04
CA ILE A 253 -5.11 13.80 13.12
C ILE A 253 -3.64 14.13 12.95
N ARG A 254 -2.87 14.11 14.04
CA ARG A 254 -1.41 14.26 14.00
C ARG A 254 -0.79 13.19 13.12
N GLN A 255 -1.18 11.93 13.31
CA GLN A 255 -0.68 10.81 12.51
C GLN A 255 -1.10 10.93 11.03
N MET A 256 -2.34 11.35 10.76
CA MET A 256 -2.81 11.63 9.40
C MET A 256 -1.94 12.67 8.69
N LEU A 257 -1.68 13.81 9.33
CA LEU A 257 -0.86 14.86 8.75
C LEU A 257 0.59 14.39 8.52
N ILE A 258 1.17 13.61 9.45
CA ILE A 258 2.50 13.02 9.26
C ILE A 258 2.52 12.10 8.04
N VAL A 259 1.52 11.22 7.89
CA VAL A 259 1.41 10.31 6.73
C VAL A 259 1.29 11.10 5.42
N LEU A 260 0.43 12.12 5.38
CA LEU A 260 0.25 12.97 4.19
C LEU A 260 1.52 13.73 3.81
N VAL A 261 2.24 14.26 4.80
CA VAL A 261 3.53 14.94 4.58
C VAL A 261 4.57 13.95 4.05
N LYS A 262 4.75 12.79 4.68
CA LYS A 262 5.70 11.77 4.23
C LYS A 262 5.40 11.31 2.80
N ILE A 263 4.13 11.02 2.50
CA ILE A 263 3.68 10.62 1.15
C ILE A 263 3.97 11.73 0.13
N SER A 264 3.73 13.00 0.47
CA SER A 264 4.04 14.12 -0.43
C SER A 264 5.54 14.27 -0.71
N ARG A 265 6.40 13.85 0.23
CA ARG A 265 7.86 13.89 0.06
C ARG A 265 8.35 12.72 -0.79
N ASN A 266 8.01 11.50 -0.40
CA ASN A 266 8.40 10.29 -1.09
C ASN A 266 7.55 9.09 -0.60
N ILE A 267 6.75 8.52 -1.50
CA ILE A 267 5.89 7.36 -1.21
C ILE A 267 6.73 6.14 -0.84
N GLN A 268 7.83 5.89 -1.54
CA GLN A 268 8.68 4.72 -1.34
C GLN A 268 9.43 4.77 -0.01
N THR A 269 9.93 5.95 0.38
CA THR A 269 10.53 6.16 1.71
C THR A 269 9.49 5.93 2.82
N TYR A 270 8.25 6.42 2.65
CA TYR A 270 7.18 6.17 3.61
C TYR A 270 6.93 4.66 3.82
N PHE A 271 6.81 3.87 2.76
CA PHE A 271 6.63 2.42 2.88
C PHE A 271 7.87 1.71 3.43
N ALA A 272 9.07 2.19 3.13
CA ALA A 272 10.31 1.66 3.71
C ALA A 272 10.34 1.86 5.23
N GLU A 273 9.99 3.05 5.72
CA GLU A 273 9.88 3.33 7.16
C GLU A 273 8.79 2.47 7.81
N LYS A 274 7.62 2.36 7.18
CA LYS A 274 6.52 1.53 7.67
C LYS A 274 6.93 0.05 7.81
N LEU A 275 7.65 -0.50 6.83
CA LEU A 275 8.19 -1.85 6.91
C LEU A 275 9.23 -1.97 8.03
N HIS A 276 10.11 -0.98 8.19
CA HIS A 276 11.12 -0.99 9.25
C HIS A 276 10.48 -0.97 10.64
N GLU A 277 9.48 -0.12 10.86
CA GLU A 277 8.70 -0.05 12.09
C GLU A 277 8.01 -1.40 12.38
N ALA A 278 7.37 -2.01 11.38
CA ALA A 278 6.70 -3.30 11.52
C ALA A 278 7.66 -4.46 11.82
N ILE A 279 8.87 -4.45 11.26
CA ILE A 279 9.90 -5.47 11.49
C ILE A 279 10.56 -5.30 12.86
N SER A 280 10.79 -4.04 13.27
CA SER A 280 11.57 -3.70 14.47
C SER A 280 10.72 -3.59 15.74
N ALA A 281 9.41 -3.77 15.65
CA ALA A 281 8.52 -3.83 16.81
C ALA A 281 8.88 -4.99 17.75
N ASP A 282 8.54 -4.87 19.05
CA ASP A 282 8.76 -5.93 20.05
C ASP A 282 8.20 -7.29 19.59
N TRP A 283 7.07 -7.23 18.87
CA TRP A 283 6.49 -8.33 18.12
C TRP A 283 6.31 -7.88 16.68
N PRO A 284 6.97 -8.52 15.69
CA PRO A 284 6.86 -8.12 14.30
C PRO A 284 5.40 -8.13 13.81
N ASP A 285 4.98 -7.03 13.17
CA ASP A 285 3.63 -6.92 12.61
C ASP A 285 3.59 -7.57 11.22
N TYR A 286 3.35 -8.88 11.22
CA TYR A 286 3.24 -9.66 9.98
C TYR A 286 2.08 -9.22 9.09
N SER A 287 1.02 -8.60 9.63
CA SER A 287 -0.07 -8.06 8.82
C SER A 287 0.42 -6.88 8.01
N VAL A 288 1.11 -5.92 8.65
CA VAL A 288 1.70 -4.78 7.95
C VAL A 288 2.75 -5.22 6.93
N ILE A 289 3.61 -6.18 7.28
CA ILE A 289 4.61 -6.74 6.37
C ILE A 289 3.93 -7.35 5.13
N ASN A 290 2.96 -8.25 5.32
CA ASN A 290 2.25 -8.93 4.24
C ASN A 290 1.48 -7.95 3.36
N ASN A 291 0.68 -7.08 3.98
CA ASN A 291 -0.18 -6.15 3.26
C ASN A 291 0.66 -5.17 2.44
N THR A 292 1.76 -4.66 3.00
CA THR A 292 2.65 -3.73 2.30
C THR A 292 3.37 -4.42 1.14
N ILE A 293 3.97 -5.60 1.35
CA ILE A 293 4.65 -6.33 0.28
C ILE A 293 3.67 -6.67 -0.85
N VAL A 294 2.49 -7.20 -0.53
CA VAL A 294 1.50 -7.60 -1.55
C VAL A 294 0.95 -6.38 -2.30
N LEU A 295 0.64 -5.28 -1.61
CA LEU A 295 0.16 -4.05 -2.26
C LEU A 295 1.19 -3.45 -3.22
N ARG A 296 2.49 -3.59 -2.94
CA ARG A 296 3.54 -2.86 -3.66
C ARG A 296 4.36 -3.74 -4.62
N CYS A 297 4.28 -5.07 -4.53
CA CYS A 297 5.10 -6.00 -5.32
C CYS A 297 4.98 -5.86 -6.85
N GLU A 298 3.86 -5.34 -7.35
CA GLU A 298 3.62 -5.09 -8.79
C GLU A 298 3.66 -3.59 -9.14
N ILE A 299 4.04 -2.72 -8.20
CA ILE A 299 4.04 -1.25 -8.36
C ILE A 299 5.46 -0.69 -8.25
N ASP A 300 6.05 -0.74 -7.05
CA ASP A 300 7.30 -0.02 -6.72
C ASP A 300 8.11 -0.68 -5.58
N LEU A 301 7.86 -1.96 -5.29
CA LEU A 301 8.57 -2.66 -4.21
C LEU A 301 10.10 -2.70 -4.43
N PHE A 302 10.58 -2.63 -5.67
CA PHE A 302 12.00 -2.51 -5.96
C PHE A 302 12.56 -1.18 -5.40
N ASP A 303 11.85 -0.09 -5.64
CA ASP A 303 12.24 1.25 -5.20
C ASP A 303 12.13 1.40 -3.69
N ILE A 304 11.08 0.83 -3.08
CA ILE A 304 10.95 0.72 -1.61
C ILE A 304 12.16 0.01 -1.01
N CYS A 305 12.65 -1.07 -1.64
CA CYS A 305 13.85 -1.76 -1.16
C CYS A 305 15.12 -0.89 -1.25
N ASN A 306 15.22 -0.02 -2.26
CA ASN A 306 16.33 0.91 -2.41
C ASN A 306 16.28 2.03 -1.36
N GLU A 307 15.10 2.60 -1.13
CA GLU A 307 14.85 3.59 -0.10
C GLU A 307 15.11 3.03 1.30
N TYR A 308 14.66 1.81 1.58
CA TYR A 308 14.97 1.09 2.82
C TYR A 308 16.48 0.97 3.05
N ARG A 309 17.23 0.60 2.00
CA ARG A 309 18.70 0.52 2.07
C ARG A 309 19.35 1.88 2.29
N ARG A 310 18.81 2.93 1.69
CA ARG A 310 19.31 4.31 1.80
C ARG A 310 19.14 4.83 3.22
N GLU A 311 17.96 4.67 3.80
CA GLU A 311 17.59 5.19 5.13
C GLU A 311 18.20 4.36 6.27
N PHE A 312 18.04 3.03 6.26
CA PHE A 312 18.40 2.19 7.40
C PHE A 312 19.79 1.57 7.31
N ARG A 313 20.52 1.81 6.20
CA ARG A 313 21.82 1.19 5.92
C ARG A 313 21.80 -0.35 5.99
N ALA A 314 20.61 -0.94 5.88
CA ALA A 314 20.33 -2.36 5.98
C ALA A 314 19.53 -2.84 4.76
N SER A 315 19.54 -4.14 4.51
CA SER A 315 18.74 -4.72 3.42
C SER A 315 17.40 -5.18 3.99
N LEU A 316 16.28 -4.78 3.38
CA LEU A 316 14.95 -5.26 3.77
C LEU A 316 14.89 -6.80 3.82
N LEU A 317 15.53 -7.49 2.87
CA LEU A 317 15.62 -8.95 2.86
C LEU A 317 16.35 -9.50 4.10
N LYS A 318 17.43 -8.84 4.53
CA LYS A 318 18.21 -9.28 5.70
C LYS A 318 17.40 -9.08 6.98
N ASP A 319 16.71 -7.97 7.12
CA ASP A 319 15.93 -7.69 8.32
C ASP A 319 14.71 -8.64 8.39
N LEU A 320 14.06 -8.92 7.27
CA LEU A 320 13.01 -9.93 7.18
C LEU A 320 13.50 -11.35 7.47
N GLN A 321 14.74 -11.69 7.11
CA GLN A 321 15.33 -12.99 7.46
C GLN A 321 15.46 -13.20 8.98
N MET A 322 15.55 -12.11 9.75
CA MET A 322 15.65 -12.19 11.21
C MET A 322 14.29 -12.45 11.89
N VAL A 323 13.18 -12.06 11.25
CA VAL A 323 11.84 -12.13 11.85
C VAL A 323 10.90 -13.13 11.15
N CYS A 324 11.20 -13.55 9.92
CA CYS A 324 10.44 -14.52 9.16
C CYS A 324 11.23 -15.83 9.01
N SER A 325 10.53 -16.96 9.03
CA SER A 325 11.14 -18.29 8.89
C SER A 325 10.37 -19.20 7.95
N GLY A 326 11.00 -20.31 7.55
CA GLY A 326 10.39 -21.39 6.77
C GLY A 326 9.86 -20.93 5.40
N GLU A 327 8.81 -21.60 4.94
CA GLU A 327 8.20 -21.36 3.62
C GLU A 327 7.55 -19.97 3.53
N TYR A 328 7.11 -19.39 4.65
CA TYR A 328 6.64 -18.00 4.70
C TYR A 328 7.74 -17.00 4.31
N PHE A 329 8.94 -17.10 4.92
CA PHE A 329 10.08 -16.28 4.51
C PHE A 329 10.49 -16.54 3.07
N ARG A 330 10.33 -17.78 2.59
CA ARG A 330 10.64 -18.12 1.21
C ARG A 330 9.73 -17.40 0.21
N VAL A 331 8.42 -17.27 0.49
CA VAL A 331 7.53 -16.43 -0.33
C VAL A 331 8.03 -14.99 -0.33
N ILE A 332 8.20 -14.40 0.86
CA ILE A 332 8.61 -13.01 1.03
C ILE A 332 9.92 -12.72 0.28
N SER A 333 10.95 -13.55 0.50
CA SER A 333 12.26 -13.35 -0.14
C SER A 333 12.20 -13.42 -1.66
N ARG A 334 11.29 -14.23 -2.23
CA ARG A 334 11.07 -14.33 -3.68
C ARG A 334 10.28 -13.17 -4.26
N LEU A 335 9.48 -12.48 -3.44
CA LEU A 335 8.79 -11.24 -3.81
C LEU A 335 9.71 -10.01 -3.74
N LEU A 336 10.85 -10.11 -3.06
CA LEU A 336 11.84 -9.03 -2.97
C LEU A 336 12.83 -9.12 -4.14
N PRO A 337 13.49 -8.00 -4.52
CA PRO A 337 14.44 -8.03 -5.61
C PRO A 337 15.63 -8.93 -5.25
N ASN A 338 15.98 -9.81 -6.19
CA ASN A 338 17.15 -10.67 -6.07
C ASN A 338 18.42 -9.81 -5.96
N CYS A 339 18.92 -9.60 -4.73
CA CYS A 339 20.17 -8.88 -4.48
C CYS A 339 21.43 -9.64 -4.97
N PHE A 340 21.28 -10.70 -5.78
CA PHE A 340 22.36 -11.55 -6.28
C PHE A 340 22.58 -11.55 -7.78
N ILE A 341 21.96 -10.64 -8.55
CA ILE A 341 22.37 -10.45 -9.94
C ILE A 341 22.67 -8.98 -10.17
N GLY A 342 23.94 -8.64 -9.93
CA GLY A 342 24.57 -7.58 -10.70
C GLY A 342 24.54 -7.95 -12.18
N ARG A 343 23.42 -7.67 -12.86
CA ARG A 343 23.42 -7.51 -14.31
C ARG A 343 24.15 -6.21 -14.55
N ARG A 344 25.47 -6.32 -14.77
CA ARG A 344 26.19 -5.35 -15.60
C ARG A 344 25.37 -5.24 -16.88
N ARG A 345 24.65 -4.13 -17.05
CA ARG A 345 24.30 -3.64 -18.39
C ARG A 345 25.64 -3.31 -19.03
N THR A 346 26.18 -4.25 -19.80
CA THR A 346 27.20 -3.98 -20.81
C THR A 346 26.53 -3.42 -22.04
#